data_AF-E7G9V6-F1
#
_entry.id   AF-E7G9V6-F1
#
_cell.length_a   1.000
_cell.length_b   1.000
_cell.length_c   1.000
_cell.angle_alpha   90.00
_cell.angle_beta   90.00
_cell.angle_gamma   90.00
#
_symmetry.space_group_name_H-M   'P 1'
#
loop_
_entity.id
_entity.type
_entity.pdbx_description
1 polymer ?
#
loop_
_entity_poly.entity_id
_entity_poly.type
_entity_poly.pdbx_seq_one_letter_code
_entity_poly.pdbx_strand_id
1 'polypeptide(L)'
;MNPQLNSALNYAKNNFKVFPLKVNSKSGQVCKSWKEEATMDVNQIYQWFSNTDYNVGVRTGGGLVVIDGSYYFISIDYLIAKANNFVYEFLEGTKVLSKTQIDSTKIKKKQMRSR
;
A
#
# COMPACT_ATOMS: atom_id res chain seq x y z
N MET A 1 -4.59 24.02 -16.40
CA MET A 1 -5.41 23.31 -15.38
C MET A 1 -4.46 22.82 -14.30
N ASN A 2 -4.78 23.02 -13.02
CA ASN A 2 -3.87 22.69 -11.91
C ASN A 2 -3.79 21.15 -11.71
N PRO A 3 -2.61 20.51 -11.85
CA PRO A 3 -2.51 19.06 -11.77
C PRO A 3 -2.64 18.53 -10.33
N GLN A 4 -2.24 19.30 -9.31
CA GLN A 4 -2.46 18.97 -7.90
C GLN A 4 -3.97 18.98 -7.57
N LEU A 5 -4.73 19.99 -8.03
CA LEU A 5 -6.19 20.02 -7.90
C LEU A 5 -6.85 18.78 -8.53
N ASN A 6 -6.48 18.45 -9.77
CA ASN A 6 -6.99 17.27 -10.46
C ASN A 6 -6.67 15.97 -9.69
N SER A 7 -5.47 15.89 -9.12
CA SER A 7 -5.01 14.74 -8.33
C SER A 7 -5.81 14.62 -7.03
N ALA A 8 -5.99 15.73 -6.29
CA ALA A 8 -6.78 15.79 -5.06
C ALA A 8 -8.25 15.39 -5.29
N LEU A 9 -8.87 15.88 -6.35
CA LEU A 9 -10.24 15.51 -6.75
C LEU A 9 -10.34 14.02 -7.12
N ASN A 10 -9.34 13.48 -7.83
CA ASN A 10 -9.30 12.05 -8.17
C ASN A 10 -9.11 11.16 -6.93
N TYR A 11 -8.27 11.56 -5.96
CA TYR A 11 -8.13 10.85 -4.68
C TYR A 11 -9.45 10.85 -3.90
N ALA A 12 -10.10 12.01 -3.75
CA ALA A 12 -11.39 12.12 -3.08
C ALA A 12 -12.50 11.28 -3.75
N LYS A 13 -12.54 11.23 -5.08
CA LYS A 13 -13.44 10.36 -5.85
C LYS A 13 -13.24 8.86 -5.56
N ASN A 14 -12.04 8.46 -5.16
CA ASN A 14 -11.70 7.09 -4.77
C ASN A 14 -11.76 6.89 -3.23
N ASN A 15 -12.50 7.73 -2.52
CA ASN A 15 -12.67 7.71 -1.06
C ASN A 15 -11.39 7.94 -0.22
N PHE A 16 -10.36 8.56 -0.81
CA PHE A 16 -9.15 8.96 -0.08
C PHE A 16 -9.26 10.39 0.45
N LYS A 17 -9.12 10.55 1.78
CA LYS A 17 -9.08 11.86 2.43
C LYS A 17 -7.78 12.60 2.12
N VAL A 18 -7.88 13.80 1.56
CA VAL A 18 -6.74 14.64 1.15
C VAL A 18 -6.58 15.90 2.00
N PHE A 19 -5.37 16.46 2.02
CA PHE A 19 -5.06 17.73 2.68
C PHE A 19 -3.91 18.48 1.97
N PRO A 20 -3.84 19.83 2.06
CA PRO A 20 -2.79 20.64 1.43
C PRO A 20 -1.46 20.62 2.19
N LEU A 21 -0.36 20.48 1.44
CA LEU A 21 1.03 20.58 1.87
C LEU A 21 1.73 21.74 1.15
N LYS A 22 2.54 22.52 1.87
CA LYS A 22 3.41 23.55 1.29
C LYS A 22 4.43 22.92 0.34
N VAL A 23 4.73 23.63 -0.75
CA VAL A 23 5.81 23.26 -1.67
C VAL A 23 7.15 23.23 -0.93
N ASN A 24 8.04 22.32 -1.37
CA ASN A 24 9.36 22.07 -0.78
C ASN A 24 9.36 21.67 0.71
N SER A 25 8.22 21.19 1.25
CA SER A 25 8.12 20.69 2.63
C SER A 25 7.46 19.32 2.71
N LYS A 26 8.07 18.38 3.46
CA LYS A 26 7.49 17.06 3.76
C LYS A 26 6.51 17.05 4.94
N SER A 27 6.50 18.11 5.75
CA SER A 27 5.70 18.20 6.98
C SER A 27 4.88 19.50 7.10
N GLY A 28 5.06 20.44 6.18
CA GLY A 28 4.38 21.73 6.15
C GLY A 28 2.91 21.64 5.70
N GLN A 29 2.07 20.98 6.49
CA GLN A 29 0.61 21.06 6.37
C GLN A 29 0.12 22.53 6.38
N VAL A 30 -0.93 22.82 5.61
CA VAL A 30 -1.57 24.16 5.59
C VAL A 30 -2.84 24.19 6.46
N CYS A 31 -3.53 23.06 6.64
CA CYS A 31 -4.55 22.86 7.67
C CYS A 31 -3.95 22.80 9.08
N LYS A 32 -4.76 22.96 10.14
CA LYS A 32 -4.30 22.91 11.55
C LYS A 32 -3.98 21.47 12.00
N SER A 33 -4.78 20.50 11.57
CA SER A 33 -4.58 19.07 11.81
C SER A 33 -5.00 18.24 10.60
N TRP A 34 -4.03 17.66 9.87
CA TRP A 34 -4.33 16.71 8.78
C TRP A 34 -5.06 15.45 9.27
N LYS A 35 -4.99 15.14 10.57
CA LYS A 35 -5.70 14.01 11.18
C LYS A 35 -7.21 14.27 11.32
N GLU A 36 -7.64 15.52 11.40
CA GLU A 36 -9.05 15.89 11.56
C GLU A 36 -9.62 16.49 10.27
N GLU A 37 -8.95 17.49 9.70
CA GLU A 37 -9.45 18.29 8.56
C GLU A 37 -9.33 17.60 7.20
N ALA A 38 -8.50 16.56 7.04
CA ALA A 38 -8.34 15.90 5.75
C ALA A 38 -9.68 15.32 5.24
N THR A 39 -10.05 15.71 4.02
CA THR A 39 -11.44 15.67 3.54
C THR A 39 -11.58 14.95 2.20
N MET A 40 -12.83 14.65 1.85
CA MET A 40 -13.23 14.22 0.50
C MET A 40 -14.24 15.22 -0.11
N ASP A 41 -14.58 16.30 0.62
CA ASP A 41 -15.48 17.33 0.10
C ASP A 41 -14.82 18.10 -1.05
N VAL A 42 -15.52 18.10 -2.18
CA VAL A 42 -15.08 18.69 -3.44
C VAL A 42 -14.90 20.20 -3.32
N ASN A 43 -15.76 20.89 -2.56
CA ASN A 43 -15.70 22.34 -2.42
C ASN A 43 -14.46 22.76 -1.63
N GLN A 44 -14.17 22.10 -0.51
CA GLN A 44 -12.99 22.34 0.31
C GLN A 44 -11.69 22.03 -0.45
N ILE A 45 -11.70 21.03 -1.35
CA ILE A 45 -10.58 20.73 -2.24
C ILE A 45 -10.39 21.84 -3.28
N TYR A 46 -11.46 22.35 -3.92
CA TYR A 46 -11.36 23.53 -4.79
C TYR A 46 -10.83 24.75 -4.04
N GLN A 47 -11.29 25.02 -2.81
CA GLN A 47 -10.79 26.14 -2.00
C GLN A 47 -9.28 26.03 -1.68
N TRP A 48 -8.78 24.81 -1.42
CA TRP A 48 -7.36 24.60 -1.11
C TRP A 48 -6.43 24.62 -2.33
N PHE A 49 -6.88 24.16 -3.51
CA PHE A 49 -6.00 23.87 -4.64
C PHE A 49 -6.27 24.68 -5.93
N SER A 50 -7.34 25.49 -6.03
CA SER A 50 -7.64 26.19 -7.30
C SER A 50 -6.56 27.20 -7.72
N ASN A 51 -6.10 28.02 -6.77
CA ASN A 51 -5.18 29.13 -6.99
C ASN A 51 -3.90 29.02 -6.14
N THR A 52 -3.46 27.80 -5.85
CA THR A 52 -2.26 27.52 -5.03
C THR A 52 -1.32 26.54 -5.74
N ASP A 53 -0.07 26.54 -5.30
CA ASP A 53 0.99 25.61 -5.72
C ASP A 53 1.04 24.33 -4.85
N TYR A 54 0.14 24.22 -3.86
CA TYR A 54 0.22 23.22 -2.79
C TYR A 54 0.24 21.78 -3.29
N ASN A 55 1.15 20.99 -2.71
CA ASN A 55 1.21 19.54 -2.89
C ASN A 55 0.04 18.85 -2.19
N VAL A 56 -0.34 17.67 -2.69
CA VAL A 56 -1.44 16.87 -2.14
C VAL A 56 -0.88 15.87 -1.12
N GLY A 57 -1.28 16.00 0.14
CA GLY A 57 -1.16 14.96 1.15
C GLY A 57 -2.39 14.04 1.15
N VAL A 58 -2.20 12.75 1.39
CA VAL A 58 -3.28 11.77 1.61
C VAL A 58 -3.21 11.30 3.07
N ARG A 59 -4.34 11.36 3.79
CA ARG A 59 -4.44 10.89 5.17
C ARG A 59 -4.49 9.36 5.21
N THR A 60 -3.51 8.76 5.89
CA THR A 60 -3.42 7.33 6.16
C THR A 60 -4.08 6.93 7.49
N GLY A 61 -4.12 5.63 7.77
CA GLY A 61 -4.85 5.03 8.89
C GLY A 61 -6.24 4.54 8.47
N GLY A 62 -7.01 3.98 9.42
CA GLY A 62 -8.38 3.50 9.17
C GLY A 62 -8.48 2.37 8.14
N GLY A 63 -7.44 1.55 8.02
CA GLY A 63 -7.32 0.50 6.99
C GLY A 63 -6.36 0.87 5.84
N LEU A 64 -6.11 2.16 5.59
CA LEU A 64 -5.12 2.60 4.60
C LEU A 64 -3.70 2.64 5.19
N VAL A 65 -2.80 1.84 4.61
CA VAL A 65 -1.36 1.84 4.91
C VAL A 65 -0.59 2.27 3.66
N VAL A 66 0.42 3.12 3.84
CA VAL A 66 1.41 3.45 2.80
C VAL A 66 2.71 2.72 3.12
N ILE A 67 3.35 2.19 2.08
CA ILE A 67 4.58 1.39 2.15
C ILE A 67 5.59 2.08 1.22
N ASP A 68 6.67 2.63 1.78
CA ASP A 68 7.64 3.50 1.07
C ASP A 68 9.02 2.82 0.97
N GLY A 69 9.48 2.58 -0.27
CA GLY A 69 10.79 2.00 -0.58
C GLY A 69 10.72 0.87 -1.62
N SER A 70 11.69 -0.07 -1.59
CA SER A 70 12.09 -0.84 -2.78
C SER A 70 11.55 -2.26 -2.93
N TYR A 71 11.31 -3.01 -1.84
CA TYR A 71 10.91 -4.42 -1.90
C TYR A 71 10.06 -4.84 -0.70
N TYR A 72 8.91 -5.47 -0.96
CA TYR A 72 7.97 -5.94 0.07
C TYR A 72 7.36 -7.28 -0.34
N PHE A 73 7.04 -8.10 0.66
CA PHE A 73 6.21 -9.29 0.47
C PHE A 73 5.00 -9.17 1.40
N ILE A 74 3.87 -8.70 0.84
CA ILE A 74 2.60 -8.63 1.54
C ILE A 74 1.91 -9.99 1.35
N SER A 75 1.68 -10.71 2.45
CA SER A 75 0.93 -11.96 2.40
C SER A 75 -0.02 -12.03 3.58
N ILE A 76 -1.22 -11.46 3.36
CA ILE A 76 -2.32 -11.45 4.32
C ILE A 76 -2.74 -12.88 4.64
N ASP A 77 -2.79 -13.73 3.62
CA ASP A 77 -3.22 -15.12 3.73
C ASP A 77 -2.15 -16.08 4.27
N TYR A 78 -0.89 -15.67 4.47
CA TYR A 78 0.18 -16.58 4.91
C TYR A 78 -0.14 -17.27 6.25
N LEU A 79 -0.73 -16.53 7.20
CA LEU A 79 -1.12 -17.09 8.50
C LEU A 79 -2.30 -18.06 8.36
N ILE A 80 -3.24 -17.76 7.45
CA ILE A 80 -4.41 -18.62 7.16
C ILE A 80 -3.94 -19.90 6.45
N ALA A 81 -3.09 -19.78 5.42
CA ALA A 81 -2.49 -20.92 4.73
C ALA A 81 -1.64 -21.79 5.67
N LYS A 82 -0.87 -21.19 6.59
CA LYS A 82 -0.11 -21.94 7.59
C LYS A 82 -1.02 -22.69 8.57
N ALA A 83 -2.14 -22.08 9.00
CA ALA A 83 -3.13 -22.75 9.84
C ALA A 83 -3.84 -23.89 9.10
N ASN A 84 -4.23 -23.67 7.84
CA ASN A 84 -4.86 -24.68 7.00
C ASN A 84 -3.91 -25.88 6.77
N ASN A 85 -2.62 -25.64 6.52
CA ASN A 85 -1.62 -26.71 6.40
C ASN A 85 -1.53 -27.56 7.66
N PHE A 86 -1.51 -26.96 8.85
CA PHE A 86 -1.52 -27.71 10.12
C PHE A 86 -2.81 -28.54 10.29
N VAL A 87 -3.95 -28.03 9.83
CA VAL A 87 -5.22 -28.78 9.82
C VAL A 87 -5.18 -29.94 8.82
N TYR A 88 -4.59 -29.77 7.64
CA TYR A 88 -4.39 -30.87 6.68
C TYR A 88 -3.41 -31.93 7.22
N GLU A 89 -2.29 -31.52 7.81
CA GLU A 89 -1.31 -32.41 8.47
C GLU A 89 -1.95 -33.22 9.62
N PHE A 90 -2.89 -32.63 10.36
CA PHE A 90 -3.67 -33.33 11.39
C PHE A 90 -4.71 -34.30 10.79
N LEU A 91 -5.48 -33.85 9.78
CA LEU A 91 -6.56 -34.64 9.18
C LEU A 91 -6.09 -35.79 8.29
N GLU A 92 -4.94 -35.67 7.62
CA GLU A 92 -4.33 -36.77 6.86
C GLU A 92 -3.72 -37.86 7.76
N GLY A 93 -3.56 -37.56 9.06
CA GLY A 93 -3.02 -38.48 10.06
C GLY A 93 -1.52 -38.72 9.95
N THR A 94 -0.96 -39.36 10.97
CA THR A 94 0.49 -39.56 11.15
C THR A 94 1.10 -40.56 10.16
N LYS A 95 1.23 -40.18 8.89
CA LYS A 95 2.00 -40.94 7.88
C LYS A 95 3.49 -40.93 8.22
N VAL A 96 3.94 -42.00 8.89
CA VAL A 96 5.37 -42.25 9.09
C VAL A 96 6.03 -42.61 7.75
N LEU A 97 6.64 -41.59 7.14
CA LEU A 97 7.72 -41.66 6.14
C LEU A 97 7.51 -42.52 4.86
N SER A 98 7.54 -41.81 3.73
CA SER A 98 8.58 -42.10 2.74
C SER A 98 9.25 -40.79 2.30
N LYS A 99 10.57 -40.82 2.08
CA LYS A 99 11.35 -39.62 1.72
C LYS A 99 11.41 -39.48 0.20
N THR A 100 10.80 -38.43 -0.34
CA THR A 100 11.19 -37.87 -1.65
C THR A 100 11.57 -36.41 -1.46
N GLN A 101 12.87 -36.11 -1.54
CA GLN A 101 13.35 -34.73 -1.47
C GLN A 101 13.01 -34.00 -2.78
N ILE A 102 11.96 -33.19 -2.77
CA ILE A 102 11.86 -32.07 -3.73
C ILE A 102 12.78 -30.96 -3.19
N ASP A 103 14.06 -31.08 -3.55
CA ASP A 103 15.13 -30.13 -3.23
C ASP A 103 14.87 -28.77 -3.89
N SER A 104 14.20 -27.87 -3.16
CA SER A 104 13.90 -26.50 -3.61
C SER A 104 15.15 -25.64 -3.81
N THR A 105 16.33 -26.10 -3.39
CA THR A 105 17.61 -25.40 -3.57
C THR A 105 18.13 -25.43 -5.02
N LYS A 106 17.55 -26.25 -5.90
CA LYS A 106 18.04 -26.45 -7.29
C LYS A 106 17.48 -25.54 -8.38
N ILE A 107 16.62 -24.57 -8.06
CA ILE A 107 16.18 -23.53 -9.03
C ILE A 107 16.88 -22.18 -8.79
N LYS A 108 18.22 -22.20 -8.86
CA LYS A 108 19.02 -21.01 -9.22
C LYS A 108 20.08 -21.40 -10.26
N LYS A 109 20.26 -20.50 -11.25
CA LYS A 109 21.15 -20.61 -12.42
C LYS A 109 20.70 -21.58 -13.53
N LYS A 110 19.78 -21.13 -14.39
CA LYS A 110 20.07 -21.15 -15.84
C LYS A 110 20.37 -19.73 -16.31
N GLN A 111 21.65 -19.44 -16.45
CA GLN A 111 22.19 -18.16 -16.89
C GLN A 111 21.87 -17.98 -18.39
N MET A 112 20.94 -17.09 -18.74
CA MET A 112 20.73 -16.71 -20.14
C MET A 112 21.89 -15.83 -20.62
N ARG A 113 22.89 -16.47 -21.23
CA ARG A 113 23.87 -15.85 -22.14
C ARG A 113 23.62 -16.38 -23.55
N SER A 114 22.88 -15.61 -24.34
CA SER A 114 22.73 -15.75 -25.79
C SER A 114 21.95 -14.54 -26.31
N ARG A 115 22.46 -13.70 -27.20
CA ARG A 115 23.80 -13.67 -27.84
C ARG A 115 24.36 -12.26 -27.77
#